data_AF-A0A2A6ZZQ6-F1
#
_entry.id   AF-A0A2A6ZZQ6-F1
#
_cell.length_a   1.000
_cell.length_b   1.000
_cell.length_c   1.000
_cell.angle_alpha   90.00
_cell.angle_beta   90.00
_cell.angle_gamma   90.00
#
_symmetry.space_group_name_H-M   'P 1'
#
loop_
_entity.id
_entity.type
_entity.pdbx_description
1 polymer ?
#
loop_
_entity_poly.entity_id
_entity_poly.type
_entity_poly.pdbx_seq_one_letter_code
_entity_poly.pdbx_strand_id
1 'polypeptide(L)'
;MSNMYGKDKFHDRQKAVLQKSAQKIENDSGWSQDNFLRGYAEEILPASGAELSFGELCAIGEQVEQEAAFSAKEAMRNKIKARRDAERYKSTGTDSEQRTPNPFEDSSAIATESPKNEDTLNTMRKHADAQPTKSAGIKTSKKQSLVETTRELKKYIHIISCGGVLYYHNEYYYTQLDSKQLIKLYRQNVDYELNNESSLRGYKDLYDCLVTDPQIECSEPEDEPIYAPLENGILDLMEWKLYPHSPDQITFTCIKAKYDPQAKCQIFEEYLQRVTGGDSLLSERVWMAIGYLLIYPARGKFFVFMKGIGNSGKSVLGSFIRRLYPKESISSIRLKQMKNEFGMSSLANAVINFDMDMPSSKIDEEAASRLKQITGGDSINVPRKFRDDALLERRIKFVFSSNHPIIIDGEDDALLKRIIYLPFNYAIPDDQQDPDLGDKIWKERDAIATKALRYARKLVKLNYIFPEIPQMDNAKCIVRDSIAKTVGKFVQESCDKSESKAVTATEDLYNAYSDYCKEKNMWACSQKAFTKELTQMKIEHTRFRCTGEDMIARKNPVSAFKGIKLRP
;
A
#
# COMPACT_ATOMS: atom_id res chain seq x y z
N MET A 1 24.60 23.35 -42.25
CA MET A 1 23.27 23.86 -41.82
C MET A 1 22.33 22.65 -41.67
N SER A 2 22.20 22.04 -40.48
CA SER A 2 21.44 20.77 -40.36
C SER A 2 20.68 20.53 -39.03
N ASN A 3 20.52 21.56 -38.18
CA ASN A 3 19.84 21.42 -36.88
C ASN A 3 18.52 22.21 -36.73
N MET A 4 18.09 23.00 -37.73
CA MET A 4 16.83 23.77 -37.63
C MET A 4 15.60 22.90 -37.94
N TYR A 5 15.61 22.17 -39.06
CA TYR A 5 14.52 21.27 -39.50
C TYR A 5 14.08 20.18 -38.50
N GLY A 6 14.84 19.94 -37.43
CA GLY A 6 14.48 19.04 -36.34
C GLY A 6 13.61 19.67 -35.24
N LYS A 7 13.87 20.95 -34.88
CA LYS A 7 13.12 21.64 -33.80
C LYS A 7 11.71 22.02 -34.25
N ASP A 8 11.55 22.55 -35.46
CA ASP A 8 10.24 23.01 -35.95
C ASP A 8 9.24 21.84 -36.02
N LYS A 9 9.68 20.70 -36.59
CA LYS A 9 8.91 19.44 -36.60
C LYS A 9 8.58 18.86 -35.21
N PHE A 10 9.30 19.26 -34.16
CA PHE A 10 8.98 18.87 -32.79
C PHE A 10 7.91 19.80 -32.19
N HIS A 11 8.04 21.11 -32.37
CA HIS A 11 7.02 22.08 -31.95
C HIS A 11 5.68 21.89 -32.69
N ASP A 12 5.69 21.65 -34.01
CA ASP A 12 4.48 21.35 -34.77
C ASP A 12 3.76 20.10 -34.25
N ARG A 13 4.51 19.07 -33.86
CA ARG A 13 3.96 17.85 -33.26
C ARG A 13 3.38 18.11 -31.86
N GLN A 14 4.06 18.87 -31.01
CA GLN A 14 3.52 19.25 -29.70
C GLN A 14 2.25 20.12 -29.83
N LYS A 15 2.25 21.07 -30.76
CA LYS A 15 1.09 21.94 -31.05
C LYS A 15 -0.10 21.13 -31.56
N ALA A 16 0.12 20.17 -32.45
CA ALA A 16 -0.91 19.26 -32.94
C ALA A 16 -1.43 18.29 -31.86
N VAL A 17 -0.59 17.86 -30.90
CA VAL A 17 -1.01 17.06 -29.74
C VAL A 17 -1.89 17.90 -28.81
N LEU A 18 -1.47 19.11 -28.45
CA LEU A 18 -2.25 20.02 -27.58
C LEU A 18 -3.58 20.40 -28.22
N GLN A 19 -3.61 20.69 -29.53
CA GLN A 19 -4.85 20.95 -30.27
C GLN A 19 -5.78 19.73 -30.29
N LYS A 20 -5.26 18.51 -30.49
CA LYS A 20 -6.07 17.29 -30.40
C LYS A 20 -6.63 17.04 -29.00
N SER A 21 -5.87 17.33 -27.94
CA SER A 21 -6.35 17.21 -26.56
C SER A 21 -7.47 18.22 -26.26
N ALA A 22 -7.29 19.49 -26.64
CA ALA A 22 -8.31 20.53 -26.48
C ALA A 22 -9.60 20.19 -27.25
N GLN A 23 -9.46 19.83 -28.53
CA GLN A 23 -10.60 19.47 -29.39
C GLN A 23 -11.33 18.19 -28.93
N LYS A 24 -10.66 17.31 -28.19
CA LYS A 24 -11.32 16.16 -27.53
C LYS A 24 -12.15 16.59 -26.33
N ILE A 25 -11.66 17.55 -25.53
CA ILE A 25 -12.36 18.10 -24.36
C ILE A 25 -13.62 18.88 -24.78
N GLU A 26 -13.59 19.62 -25.89
CA GLU A 26 -14.79 20.28 -26.44
C GLU A 26 -15.89 19.28 -26.82
N ASN A 27 -15.53 18.17 -27.49
CA ASN A 27 -16.49 17.18 -27.97
C ASN A 27 -17.10 16.30 -26.86
N ASP A 28 -16.33 15.96 -25.81
CA ASP A 28 -16.80 15.07 -24.73
C ASP A 28 -17.62 15.79 -23.63
N SER A 29 -17.67 17.13 -23.59
CA SER A 29 -18.18 17.90 -22.44
C SER A 29 -19.52 18.64 -22.63
N GLY A 30 -19.81 19.13 -23.85
CA GLY A 30 -21.09 19.79 -24.17
C GLY A 30 -21.40 21.06 -23.37
N TRP A 31 -20.41 21.72 -22.78
CA TRP A 31 -20.56 22.97 -22.02
C TRP A 31 -19.87 24.13 -22.72
N SER A 32 -20.67 25.12 -23.14
CA SER A 32 -20.17 26.38 -23.72
C SER A 32 -19.99 27.43 -22.63
N GLN A 33 -18.78 27.99 -22.56
CA GLN A 33 -18.39 29.18 -21.80
C GLN A 33 -18.40 29.06 -20.25
N ASP A 34 -17.52 29.73 -19.49
CA ASP A 34 -16.63 30.85 -19.86
C ASP A 34 -15.19 30.80 -19.28
N ASN A 35 -14.26 31.31 -20.09
CA ASN A 35 -13.02 32.05 -19.78
C ASN A 35 -11.90 31.56 -18.84
N PHE A 36 -12.00 30.49 -18.02
CA PHE A 36 -10.88 30.15 -17.12
C PHE A 36 -9.57 29.75 -17.87
N LEU A 37 -9.67 28.83 -18.84
CA LEU A 37 -8.49 28.36 -19.61
C LEU A 37 -7.96 29.39 -20.62
N ARG A 38 -8.76 30.39 -21.01
CA ARG A 38 -8.35 31.39 -22.00
C ARG A 38 -7.39 32.42 -21.41
N GLY A 39 -7.68 32.93 -20.21
CA GLY A 39 -6.74 33.79 -19.47
C GLY A 39 -5.42 33.08 -19.17
N TYR A 40 -5.48 31.82 -18.73
CA TYR A 40 -4.30 30.98 -18.45
C TYR A 40 -3.35 30.82 -19.64
N ALA A 41 -3.87 30.82 -20.87
CA ALA A 41 -3.07 30.72 -22.09
C ALA A 41 -2.47 32.07 -22.53
N GLU A 42 -3.10 33.19 -22.19
CA GLU A 42 -2.72 34.53 -22.67
C GLU A 42 -1.81 35.28 -21.67
N GLU A 43 -1.92 35.07 -20.35
CA GLU A 43 -1.12 35.80 -19.35
C GLU A 43 0.28 35.21 -19.08
N ILE A 44 0.50 33.90 -19.23
CA ILE A 44 1.76 33.25 -18.79
C ILE A 44 2.84 33.25 -19.90
N LEU A 45 2.45 33.25 -21.18
CA LEU A 45 3.38 33.07 -22.30
C LEU A 45 4.21 34.30 -22.76
N PRO A 46 3.96 35.56 -22.33
CA PRO A 46 4.82 36.70 -22.66
C PRO A 46 5.51 37.36 -21.43
N ALA A 47 5.57 36.70 -20.27
CA ALA A 47 6.01 37.33 -19.01
C ALA A 47 7.43 36.95 -18.50
N SER A 48 8.11 35.96 -19.09
CA SER A 48 9.57 35.79 -18.94
C SER A 48 10.16 34.96 -20.09
N GLY A 49 11.40 35.23 -20.48
CA GLY A 49 12.09 34.53 -21.59
C GLY A 49 12.69 33.17 -21.19
N ALA A 50 11.94 32.34 -20.45
CA ALA A 50 12.41 31.05 -19.93
C ALA A 50 11.70 29.87 -20.61
N GLU A 51 12.46 28.94 -21.21
CA GLU A 51 11.93 27.66 -21.67
C GLU A 51 11.60 26.77 -20.45
N LEU A 52 10.32 26.55 -20.15
CA LEU A 52 9.87 25.60 -19.13
C LEU A 52 10.32 24.18 -19.48
N SER A 53 10.83 23.44 -18.50
CA SER A 53 11.30 22.06 -18.70
C SER A 53 10.14 21.08 -18.88
N PHE A 54 10.44 19.93 -19.49
CA PHE A 54 9.46 18.84 -19.67
C PHE A 54 8.85 18.37 -18.34
N GLY A 55 9.62 18.39 -17.25
CA GLY A 55 9.13 18.02 -15.91
C GLY A 55 8.11 19.03 -15.35
N GLU A 56 8.32 20.32 -15.58
CA GLU A 56 7.41 21.39 -15.14
C GLU A 56 6.12 21.37 -15.96
N LEU A 57 6.21 21.16 -17.28
CA LEU A 57 5.04 21.00 -18.15
C LEU A 57 4.21 19.75 -17.78
N CYS A 58 4.86 18.64 -17.43
CA CYS A 58 4.16 17.46 -16.90
C CYS A 58 3.51 17.73 -15.54
N ALA A 59 4.18 18.43 -14.61
CA ALA A 59 3.62 18.76 -13.30
C ALA A 59 2.39 19.67 -13.40
N ILE A 60 2.42 20.67 -14.29
CA ILE A 60 1.26 21.53 -14.59
C ILE A 60 0.12 20.70 -15.18
N GLY A 61 0.41 19.78 -16.11
CA GLY A 61 -0.58 18.85 -16.66
C GLY A 61 -1.23 17.96 -15.60
N GLU A 62 -0.44 17.30 -14.75
CA GLU A 62 -0.94 16.50 -13.63
C GLU A 62 -1.77 17.31 -12.63
N GLN A 63 -1.44 18.58 -12.40
CA GLN A 63 -2.20 19.46 -11.51
C GLN A 63 -3.55 19.85 -12.11
N VAL A 64 -3.59 20.23 -13.39
CA VAL A 64 -4.85 20.55 -14.10
C VAL A 64 -5.76 19.32 -14.21
N GLU A 65 -5.22 18.13 -14.47
CA GLU A 65 -6.01 16.89 -14.43
C GLU A 65 -6.55 16.57 -13.03
N GLN A 66 -5.77 16.82 -11.97
CA GLN A 66 -6.23 16.62 -10.59
C GLN A 66 -7.34 17.60 -10.20
N GLU A 67 -7.24 18.87 -10.57
CA GLU A 67 -8.25 19.89 -10.28
C GLU A 67 -9.54 19.65 -11.08
N ALA A 68 -9.44 19.27 -12.36
CA ALA A 68 -10.57 18.87 -13.19
C ALA A 68 -11.27 17.60 -12.63
N ALA A 69 -10.51 16.57 -12.25
CA ALA A 69 -11.04 15.34 -11.67
C ALA A 69 -11.63 15.55 -10.26
N PHE A 70 -11.15 16.54 -9.50
CA PHE A 70 -11.74 16.96 -8.24
C PHE A 70 -13.09 17.65 -8.44
N SER A 71 -13.13 18.67 -9.33
CA SER A 71 -14.33 19.42 -9.66
C SER A 71 -15.44 18.53 -10.24
N ALA A 72 -15.11 17.58 -11.13
CA ALA A 72 -16.07 16.62 -11.67
C ALA A 72 -16.70 15.73 -10.58
N LYS A 73 -15.91 15.28 -9.59
CA LYS A 73 -16.41 14.50 -8.44
C LYS A 73 -17.30 15.33 -7.53
N GLU A 74 -16.94 16.59 -7.28
CA GLU A 74 -17.74 17.51 -6.46
C GLU A 74 -19.08 17.84 -7.12
N ALA A 75 -19.09 18.13 -8.42
CA ALA A 75 -20.31 18.32 -9.21
C ALA A 75 -21.21 17.07 -9.22
N MET A 76 -20.63 15.86 -9.28
CA MET A 76 -21.39 14.61 -9.20
C MET A 76 -21.98 14.38 -7.79
N ARG A 77 -21.20 14.66 -6.73
CA ARG A 77 -21.67 14.58 -5.33
C ARG A 77 -22.81 15.56 -5.07
N ASN A 78 -22.74 16.77 -5.60
CA ASN A 78 -23.80 17.78 -5.49
C ASN A 78 -25.07 17.38 -6.26
N LYS A 79 -24.96 16.77 -7.45
CA LYS A 79 -26.12 16.19 -8.16
C LYS A 79 -26.78 15.03 -7.40
N ILE A 80 -26.01 14.21 -6.68
CA ILE A 80 -26.54 13.14 -5.82
C ILE A 80 -27.25 13.72 -4.59
N LYS A 81 -26.67 14.74 -3.95
CA LYS A 81 -27.30 15.46 -2.83
C LYS A 81 -28.65 16.08 -3.24
N ALA A 82 -28.67 16.82 -4.35
CA ALA A 82 -29.89 17.44 -4.88
C ALA A 82 -31.00 16.41 -5.21
N ARG A 83 -30.65 15.19 -5.65
CA ARG A 83 -31.64 14.10 -5.82
C ARG A 83 -32.23 13.64 -4.49
N ARG A 84 -31.40 13.36 -3.49
CA ARG A 84 -31.87 12.98 -2.13
C ARG A 84 -32.78 14.05 -1.52
N ASP A 85 -32.42 15.33 -1.67
CA ASP A 85 -33.21 16.44 -1.13
C ASP A 85 -34.56 16.59 -1.88
N ALA A 86 -34.58 16.41 -3.20
CA ALA A 86 -35.80 16.41 -4.00
C ALA A 86 -36.72 15.20 -3.75
N GLU A 87 -36.17 14.04 -3.42
CA GLU A 87 -36.93 12.86 -2.98
C GLU A 87 -37.53 13.08 -1.58
N ARG A 88 -36.78 13.71 -0.67
CA ARG A 88 -37.28 14.11 0.66
C ARG A 88 -38.52 15.01 0.58
N TYR A 89 -38.49 16.02 -0.29
CA TYR A 89 -39.62 16.94 -0.48
C TYR A 89 -40.88 16.28 -1.09
N LYS A 90 -40.75 15.11 -1.73
CA LYS A 90 -41.92 14.31 -2.19
C LYS A 90 -42.53 13.46 -1.08
N SER A 91 -41.77 13.14 -0.03
CA SER A 91 -42.23 12.27 1.07
C SER A 91 -42.99 13.00 2.19
N THR A 92 -43.14 14.34 2.10
CA THR A 92 -43.81 15.18 3.11
C THR A 92 -44.96 16.01 2.53
N GLY A 93 -45.60 15.52 1.46
CA GLY A 93 -46.47 16.30 0.57
C GLY A 93 -47.93 15.85 0.43
N THR A 94 -48.47 15.07 1.37
CA THR A 94 -49.89 14.63 1.35
C THR A 94 -50.45 14.53 2.77
N ASP A 95 -51.14 15.58 3.23
CA ASP A 95 -52.33 15.53 4.10
C ASP A 95 -52.77 16.96 4.48
N SER A 96 -53.64 17.59 3.68
CA SER A 96 -54.41 18.80 4.07
C SER A 96 -55.48 19.17 3.02
N GLU A 97 -56.60 18.46 3.03
CA GLU A 97 -57.83 18.74 2.27
C GLU A 97 -59.02 18.21 3.10
N GLN A 98 -60.16 18.86 3.30
CA GLN A 98 -60.65 20.21 2.97
C GLN A 98 -61.62 20.68 4.08
N ARG A 99 -61.87 22.00 4.25
CA ARG A 99 -63.24 22.54 4.39
C ARG A 99 -63.31 24.06 4.23
N THR A 100 -64.48 24.54 3.81
CA THR A 100 -64.81 25.91 3.42
C THR A 100 -65.41 26.76 4.55
N PRO A 101 -65.40 28.11 4.44
CA PRO A 101 -65.85 29.01 5.51
C PRO A 101 -67.33 29.40 5.42
N ASN A 102 -67.90 29.86 6.53
CA ASN A 102 -68.99 30.86 6.56
C ASN A 102 -69.05 31.60 7.92
N PRO A 103 -69.66 32.80 8.03
CA PRO A 103 -69.60 33.68 9.22
C PRO A 103 -70.91 33.75 10.04
N PHE A 104 -70.94 34.69 11.01
CA PHE A 104 -72.03 35.26 11.86
C PHE A 104 -71.93 34.99 13.39
N GLU A 105 -72.02 36.10 14.15
CA GLU A 105 -72.71 36.33 15.46
C GLU A 105 -72.39 35.49 16.73
N ASP A 106 -72.48 36.01 17.98
CA ASP A 106 -72.43 37.40 18.49
C ASP A 106 -72.21 37.45 20.03
N SER A 107 -71.77 38.61 20.55
CA SER A 107 -72.09 39.18 21.89
C SER A 107 -71.51 38.61 23.21
N SER A 108 -71.46 39.51 24.22
CA SER A 108 -71.19 39.33 25.68
C SER A 108 -69.77 38.88 26.13
N ALA A 109 -69.02 39.49 27.07
CA ALA A 109 -69.10 40.61 28.04
C ALA A 109 -69.15 40.22 29.55
N ILE A 110 -68.70 41.15 30.43
CA ILE A 110 -68.63 41.08 31.93
C ILE A 110 -67.45 40.18 32.40
N ALA A 111 -66.39 40.63 33.10
CA ALA A 111 -66.21 41.36 34.38
C ALA A 111 -66.54 40.47 35.63
N THR A 112 -66.02 40.63 36.86
CA THR A 112 -65.34 41.74 37.57
C THR A 112 -64.22 41.28 38.54
N GLU A 113 -63.48 42.26 39.09
CA GLU A 113 -62.96 42.36 40.48
C GLU A 113 -61.87 41.44 41.09
N SER A 114 -60.84 42.12 41.65
CA SER A 114 -59.99 41.69 42.79
C SER A 114 -60.61 42.17 44.12
N PRO A 115 -60.06 41.94 45.35
CA PRO A 115 -58.87 42.70 45.83
C PRO A 115 -58.08 42.13 47.06
N LYS A 116 -57.13 42.95 47.60
CA LYS A 116 -56.56 42.96 48.98
C LYS A 116 -55.57 41.85 49.40
N ASN A 117 -54.56 42.08 50.26
CA ASN A 117 -53.88 43.33 50.66
C ASN A 117 -52.45 43.10 51.23
N GLU A 118 -51.57 44.07 50.96
CA GLU A 118 -50.59 44.78 51.82
C GLU A 118 -49.97 44.17 53.10
N ASP A 119 -48.63 44.20 53.20
CA ASP A 119 -47.87 45.02 54.19
C ASP A 119 -46.40 45.18 53.70
N THR A 120 -45.88 46.37 53.35
CA THR A 120 -45.32 47.52 54.14
C THR A 120 -43.96 47.25 54.82
N LEU A 121 -42.99 48.18 55.03
CA LEU A 121 -42.55 49.51 54.51
C LEU A 121 -41.10 49.70 55.09
N ASN A 122 -40.14 50.56 54.69
CA ASN A 122 -39.82 51.42 53.53
C ASN A 122 -38.39 52.00 53.74
N THR A 123 -37.53 52.10 52.72
CA THR A 123 -36.46 53.14 52.71
C THR A 123 -36.04 53.59 51.30
N MET A 124 -36.77 54.58 50.77
CA MET A 124 -36.27 55.80 50.06
C MET A 124 -34.78 55.83 49.66
N ARG A 125 -34.35 56.16 48.42
CA ARG A 125 -34.92 56.86 47.22
C ARG A 125 -34.19 56.31 45.95
N LYS A 126 -34.42 56.71 44.68
CA LYS A 126 -35.05 57.90 44.04
C LYS A 126 -35.50 57.57 42.60
N HIS A 127 -36.33 58.44 42.01
CA HIS A 127 -36.60 58.53 40.55
C HIS A 127 -35.84 59.75 39.94
N ALA A 128 -35.72 59.98 38.62
CA ALA A 128 -36.55 59.49 37.50
C ALA A 128 -35.79 59.35 36.15
N ASP A 129 -36.19 58.32 35.40
CA ASP A 129 -36.56 58.28 33.96
C ASP A 129 -35.74 59.01 32.87
N ALA A 130 -35.17 58.21 31.95
CA ALA A 130 -35.40 58.32 30.50
C ALA A 130 -34.94 57.05 29.74
N GLN A 131 -35.83 56.49 28.90
CA GLN A 131 -35.57 55.44 27.89
C GLN A 131 -36.01 55.99 26.51
N PRO A 132 -35.77 55.31 25.36
CA PRO A 132 -34.71 54.34 25.04
C PRO A 132 -34.05 54.60 23.65
N THR A 133 -32.91 53.97 23.35
CA THR A 133 -32.58 53.65 21.93
C THR A 133 -31.78 52.36 21.76
N LYS A 134 -32.39 51.44 21.01
CA LYS A 134 -31.89 50.19 20.41
C LYS A 134 -30.36 50.03 20.33
N SER A 135 -29.81 49.09 21.08
CA SER A 135 -28.64 48.29 20.63
C SER A 135 -29.12 46.89 20.22
N ALA A 136 -28.58 46.35 19.14
CA ALA A 136 -29.00 45.05 18.64
C ALA A 136 -28.46 43.91 19.52
N GLY A 137 -29.30 42.92 19.82
CA GLY A 137 -28.90 41.74 20.57
C GLY A 137 -27.89 40.91 19.77
N ILE A 138 -26.60 41.05 20.10
CA ILE A 138 -25.53 40.17 19.60
C ILE A 138 -25.85 38.77 20.12
N LYS A 139 -26.33 37.89 19.25
CA LYS A 139 -26.47 36.46 19.55
C LYS A 139 -25.06 35.89 19.76
N THR A 140 -24.66 35.76 21.01
CA THR A 140 -23.44 35.03 21.38
C THR A 140 -23.60 33.57 20.96
N SER A 141 -22.88 33.16 19.92
CA SER A 141 -22.85 31.77 19.49
C SER A 141 -22.38 30.91 20.67
N LYS A 142 -23.17 29.92 21.06
CA LYS A 142 -22.78 28.97 22.11
C LYS A 142 -21.62 28.15 21.57
N LYS A 143 -20.41 28.45 22.04
CA LYS A 143 -19.20 27.75 21.62
C LYS A 143 -19.32 26.27 22.02
N GLN A 144 -19.52 25.40 21.05
CA GLN A 144 -19.66 23.96 21.27
C GLN A 144 -18.40 23.41 21.94
N SER A 145 -18.56 22.50 22.89
CA SER A 145 -17.44 21.76 23.46
C SER A 145 -16.85 20.80 22.43
N LEU A 146 -15.59 20.40 22.60
CA LEU A 146 -14.94 19.41 21.74
C LEU A 146 -15.74 18.10 21.68
N VAL A 147 -16.33 17.68 22.81
CA VAL A 147 -17.14 16.45 22.93
C VAL A 147 -18.50 16.56 22.23
N GLU A 148 -19.10 17.75 22.16
CA GLU A 148 -20.29 17.96 21.32
C GLU A 148 -19.90 17.97 19.83
N THR A 149 -18.77 18.60 19.50
CA THR A 149 -18.23 18.71 18.14
C THR A 149 -17.88 17.33 17.55
N THR A 150 -17.28 16.43 18.33
CA THR A 150 -17.04 15.03 17.92
C THR A 150 -18.33 14.23 17.83
N ARG A 151 -19.29 14.44 18.75
CA ARG A 151 -20.61 13.77 18.73
C ARG A 151 -21.44 14.15 17.51
N GLU A 152 -21.42 15.41 17.08
CA GLU A 152 -22.08 15.82 15.82
C GLU A 152 -21.43 15.16 14.60
N LEU A 153 -20.10 15.10 14.53
CA LEU A 153 -19.39 14.47 13.42
C LEU A 153 -19.72 12.97 13.29
N LYS A 154 -19.78 12.25 14.42
CA LYS A 154 -20.14 10.82 14.48
C LYS A 154 -21.55 10.50 13.95
N LYS A 155 -22.46 11.48 13.83
CA LYS A 155 -23.79 11.27 13.21
C LYS A 155 -23.74 11.09 11.70
N TYR A 156 -22.70 11.60 11.04
CA TYR A 156 -22.57 11.61 9.58
C TYR A 156 -21.51 10.64 9.06
N ILE A 157 -20.58 10.21 9.93
CA ILE A 157 -19.39 9.45 9.55
C ILE A 157 -19.12 8.39 10.62
N HIS A 158 -19.01 7.13 10.21
CA HIS A 158 -18.53 6.07 11.10
C HIS A 158 -17.01 6.21 11.28
N ILE A 159 -16.56 6.41 12.53
CA ILE A 159 -15.17 6.65 12.91
C ILE A 159 -14.79 5.63 13.97
N ILE A 160 -13.64 4.96 13.80
CA ILE A 160 -13.09 3.98 14.73
C ILE A 160 -11.66 4.37 15.13
N SER A 161 -11.23 3.92 16.30
CA SER A 161 -9.85 3.97 16.80
C SER A 161 -9.31 2.54 16.89
N CYS A 162 -8.17 2.26 16.27
CA CYS A 162 -7.55 0.93 16.27
C CYS A 162 -6.03 1.08 16.33
N GLY A 163 -5.38 0.48 17.34
CA GLY A 163 -3.93 0.61 17.57
C GLY A 163 -3.43 2.04 17.82
N GLY A 164 -4.25 2.90 18.44
CA GLY A 164 -3.93 4.32 18.64
C GLY A 164 -3.91 5.14 17.33
N VAL A 165 -4.75 4.75 16.36
CA VAL A 165 -4.91 5.39 15.05
C VAL A 165 -6.40 5.51 14.73
N LEU A 166 -6.85 6.72 14.33
CA LEU A 166 -8.21 6.90 13.83
C LEU A 166 -8.36 6.48 12.37
N TYR A 167 -9.52 5.92 12.06
CA TYR A 167 -9.97 5.62 10.70
C TYR A 167 -11.43 6.06 10.53
N TYR A 168 -11.82 6.36 9.30
CA TYR A 168 -13.23 6.59 8.95
C TYR A 168 -13.68 5.70 7.80
N HIS A 169 -14.94 5.25 7.84
CA HIS A 169 -15.52 4.44 6.77
C HIS A 169 -15.84 5.32 5.55
N ASN A 170 -15.29 4.98 4.39
CA ASN A 170 -15.37 5.79 3.16
C ASN A 170 -16.45 5.31 2.16
N GLU A 171 -17.49 4.64 2.66
CA GLU A 171 -18.49 3.83 1.93
C GLU A 171 -18.01 2.44 1.49
N TYR A 172 -16.70 2.17 1.40
CA TYR A 172 -16.15 0.88 0.93
C TYR A 172 -15.21 0.19 1.94
N TYR A 173 -14.40 0.96 2.67
CA TYR A 173 -13.43 0.51 3.66
C TYR A 173 -13.08 1.63 4.66
N TYR A 174 -12.40 1.27 5.74
CA TYR A 174 -11.79 2.20 6.68
C TYR A 174 -10.45 2.73 6.14
N THR A 175 -10.37 4.03 5.93
CA THR A 175 -9.11 4.71 5.59
C THR A 175 -8.63 5.56 6.77
N GLN A 176 -7.31 5.73 6.91
CA GLN A 176 -6.73 6.52 8.01
C GLN A 176 -7.26 7.96 7.98
N LEU A 177 -7.53 8.46 9.18
CA LEU A 177 -7.96 9.81 9.48
C LEU A 177 -6.83 10.55 10.20
N ASP A 178 -6.23 11.58 9.59
CA ASP A 178 -5.37 12.55 10.27
C ASP A 178 -6.16 13.81 10.69
N SER A 179 -5.54 14.71 11.45
CA SER A 179 -6.20 15.92 11.94
C SER A 179 -6.55 16.94 10.83
N LYS A 180 -5.93 16.88 9.64
CA LYS A 180 -6.32 17.71 8.48
C LYS A 180 -7.54 17.11 7.77
N GLN A 181 -7.56 15.79 7.61
CA GLN A 181 -8.70 15.04 7.08
C GLN A 181 -9.91 15.18 8.01
N LEU A 182 -9.72 15.15 9.33
CA LEU A 182 -10.76 15.40 10.33
C LEU A 182 -11.40 16.78 10.15
N ILE A 183 -10.59 17.84 10.05
CA ILE A 183 -11.05 19.20 9.73
C ILE A 183 -11.83 19.22 8.40
N LYS A 184 -11.30 18.57 7.35
CA LYS A 184 -11.95 18.52 6.03
C LYS A 184 -13.29 17.78 6.06
N LEU A 185 -13.40 16.69 6.81
CA LEU A 185 -14.63 15.93 6.98
C LEU A 185 -15.66 16.70 7.81
N TYR A 186 -15.25 17.40 8.87
CA TYR A 186 -16.15 18.28 9.62
C TYR A 186 -16.70 19.40 8.74
N ARG A 187 -15.84 20.05 7.93
CA ARG A 187 -16.28 21.06 6.94
C ARG A 187 -17.28 20.55 5.90
N GLN A 188 -17.16 19.29 5.50
CA GLN A 188 -18.03 18.72 4.46
C GLN A 188 -19.39 18.21 4.97
N ASN A 189 -19.50 17.90 6.28
CA ASN A 189 -20.66 17.17 6.81
C ASN A 189 -21.35 17.83 8.02
N VAL A 190 -20.68 18.74 8.74
CA VAL A 190 -21.22 19.42 9.93
C VAL A 190 -21.31 20.92 9.72
N ASP A 191 -20.18 21.61 9.61
CA ASP A 191 -20.12 23.06 9.35
C ASP A 191 -18.82 23.44 8.62
N TYR A 192 -18.99 24.06 7.44
CA TYR A 192 -17.91 24.50 6.56
C TYR A 192 -17.10 25.68 7.14
N GLU A 193 -17.76 26.59 7.85
CA GLU A 193 -17.15 27.82 8.40
C GLU A 193 -16.47 27.58 9.76
N LEU A 194 -16.52 26.37 10.30
CA LEU A 194 -15.92 25.99 11.59
C LEU A 194 -16.35 26.92 12.74
N ASN A 195 -17.65 27.22 12.82
CA ASN A 195 -18.27 28.19 13.73
C ASN A 195 -17.67 29.61 13.64
N ASN A 196 -17.04 29.97 12.52
CA ASN A 196 -16.22 31.17 12.33
C ASN A 196 -15.01 31.25 13.29
N GLU A 197 -14.42 30.10 13.69
CA GLU A 197 -13.22 30.09 14.53
C GLU A 197 -12.01 30.73 13.82
N SER A 198 -11.41 31.73 14.47
CA SER A 198 -10.17 32.38 14.04
C SER A 198 -8.91 31.51 14.21
N SER A 199 -9.05 30.26 14.64
CA SER A 199 -7.95 29.33 14.92
C SER A 199 -8.37 27.89 14.67
N LEU A 200 -7.53 27.11 13.99
CA LEU A 200 -7.73 25.68 13.80
C LEU A 200 -7.24 24.83 15.00
N ARG A 201 -6.91 25.43 16.16
CA ARG A 201 -6.30 24.69 17.27
C ARG A 201 -7.28 23.73 17.93
N GLY A 202 -8.47 24.18 18.33
CA GLY A 202 -9.50 23.30 18.89
C GLY A 202 -9.85 22.14 17.96
N TYR A 203 -9.88 22.38 16.65
CA TYR A 203 -10.12 21.34 15.64
C TYR A 203 -8.95 20.36 15.44
N LYS A 204 -7.74 20.67 15.91
CA LYS A 204 -6.66 19.66 16.05
C LYS A 204 -6.87 18.84 17.32
N ASP A 205 -7.21 19.50 18.41
CA ASP A 205 -7.46 18.87 19.72
C ASP A 205 -8.66 17.87 19.66
N LEU A 206 -9.56 18.01 18.68
CA LEU A 206 -10.58 17.00 18.32
C LEU A 206 -9.99 15.63 17.93
N TYR A 207 -8.81 15.59 17.31
CA TYR A 207 -8.16 14.32 16.92
C TYR A 207 -7.77 13.55 18.18
N ASP A 208 -7.11 14.21 19.13
CA ASP A 208 -6.68 13.59 20.39
C ASP A 208 -7.91 13.18 21.22
N CYS A 209 -8.94 14.04 21.29
CA CYS A 209 -10.23 13.75 21.92
C CYS A 209 -10.94 12.50 21.34
N LEU A 210 -10.79 12.23 20.04
CA LEU A 210 -11.33 11.03 19.39
C LEU A 210 -10.45 9.80 19.63
N VAL A 211 -9.12 9.94 19.62
CA VAL A 211 -8.20 8.83 19.90
C VAL A 211 -8.42 8.28 21.31
N THR A 212 -8.72 9.14 22.27
CA THR A 212 -8.98 8.77 23.67
C THR A 212 -10.43 8.36 23.99
N ASP A 213 -11.29 8.17 22.98
CA ASP A 213 -12.70 7.82 23.18
C ASP A 213 -12.92 6.29 23.11
N PRO A 214 -13.11 5.60 24.26
CA PRO A 214 -13.23 4.15 24.30
C PRO A 214 -14.53 3.63 23.67
N GLN A 215 -15.50 4.49 23.32
CA GLN A 215 -16.71 4.07 22.60
C GLN A 215 -16.46 3.76 21.12
N ILE A 216 -15.28 4.11 20.59
CA ILE A 216 -14.89 3.80 19.21
C ILE A 216 -13.59 3.00 19.11
N GLU A 217 -13.04 2.56 20.24
CA GLU A 217 -11.86 1.70 20.28
C GLU A 217 -12.22 0.27 19.86
N CYS A 218 -11.43 -0.30 18.94
CA CYS A 218 -11.63 -1.64 18.41
C CYS A 218 -10.30 -2.31 18.02
N SER A 219 -10.24 -3.63 18.24
CA SER A 219 -9.26 -4.52 17.63
C SER A 219 -9.83 -5.16 16.36
N GLU A 220 -9.01 -5.88 15.59
CA GLU A 220 -9.53 -6.78 14.56
C GLU A 220 -10.05 -8.08 15.21
N PRO A 221 -11.22 -8.59 14.79
CA PRO A 221 -11.77 -9.82 15.36
C PRO A 221 -10.94 -11.05 14.96
N GLU A 222 -10.45 -11.81 15.95
CA GLU A 222 -9.55 -12.95 15.73
C GLU A 222 -10.15 -14.03 14.82
N ASP A 223 -11.46 -14.30 14.99
CA ASP A 223 -12.25 -15.33 14.30
C ASP A 223 -13.01 -14.81 13.06
N GLU A 224 -12.59 -13.68 12.47
CA GLU A 224 -13.27 -13.12 11.28
C GLU A 224 -13.37 -14.14 10.12
N PRO A 225 -14.50 -14.20 9.37
CA PRO A 225 -14.57 -14.97 8.13
C PRO A 225 -13.50 -14.51 7.13
N ILE A 226 -13.16 -15.37 6.17
CA ILE A 226 -12.21 -15.03 5.11
C ILE A 226 -13.00 -14.49 3.92
N TYR A 227 -12.77 -13.22 3.57
CA TYR A 227 -13.46 -12.51 2.51
C TYR A 227 -12.50 -11.82 1.53
N ALA A 228 -13.04 -11.25 0.46
CA ALA A 228 -12.36 -10.33 -0.43
C ALA A 228 -13.18 -9.03 -0.57
N PRO A 229 -12.62 -7.86 -0.20
CA PRO A 229 -13.30 -6.58 -0.38
C PRO A 229 -13.11 -6.08 -1.81
N LEU A 230 -14.19 -5.95 -2.56
CA LEU A 230 -14.24 -5.68 -4.00
C LEU A 230 -15.06 -4.41 -4.29
N GLU A 231 -14.95 -3.82 -5.50
CA GLU A 231 -15.69 -2.60 -5.89
C GLU A 231 -17.23 -2.76 -5.86
N ASN A 232 -17.75 -3.98 -5.76
CA ASN A 232 -19.18 -4.28 -5.71
C ASN A 232 -19.61 -5.01 -4.42
N GLY A 233 -18.77 -5.03 -3.37
CA GLY A 233 -19.12 -5.60 -2.08
C GLY A 233 -18.02 -6.46 -1.45
N ILE A 234 -18.38 -7.12 -0.34
CA ILE A 234 -17.55 -8.05 0.40
C ILE A 234 -17.93 -9.48 -0.03
N LEU A 235 -17.03 -10.20 -0.72
CA LEU A 235 -17.24 -11.60 -1.08
C LEU A 235 -16.70 -12.49 0.04
N ASP A 236 -17.57 -13.17 0.80
CA ASP A 236 -17.14 -14.25 1.70
C ASP A 236 -16.65 -15.45 0.86
N LEU A 237 -15.45 -15.97 1.14
CA LEU A 237 -14.86 -17.09 0.38
C LEU A 237 -15.38 -18.46 0.80
N MET A 238 -15.88 -18.62 2.03
CA MET A 238 -16.27 -19.92 2.57
C MET A 238 -17.73 -20.22 2.25
N GLU A 239 -18.64 -19.26 2.42
CA GLU A 239 -19.99 -19.27 1.87
C GLU A 239 -19.98 -19.13 0.33
N TRP A 240 -19.04 -18.35 -0.22
CA TRP A 240 -19.00 -17.94 -1.63
C TRP A 240 -20.16 -17.01 -2.03
N LYS A 241 -20.40 -15.99 -1.20
CA LYS A 241 -21.53 -15.08 -1.29
C LYS A 241 -21.08 -13.62 -1.20
N LEU A 242 -21.63 -12.77 -2.05
CA LEU A 242 -21.33 -11.33 -2.09
C LEU A 242 -22.34 -10.57 -1.21
N TYR A 243 -21.81 -9.78 -0.28
CA TYR A 243 -22.54 -8.90 0.62
C TYR A 243 -22.25 -7.42 0.27
N PRO A 244 -23.17 -6.47 0.54
CA PRO A 244 -22.85 -5.05 0.44
C PRO A 244 -21.77 -4.65 1.45
N HIS A 245 -21.09 -3.52 1.22
CA HIS A 245 -20.22 -2.93 2.23
C HIS A 245 -21.06 -2.48 3.45
N SER A 246 -20.57 -2.74 4.66
CA SER A 246 -21.11 -2.17 5.90
C SER A 246 -19.98 -1.64 6.78
N PRO A 247 -20.16 -0.52 7.51
CA PRO A 247 -19.20 -0.09 8.53
C PRO A 247 -18.93 -1.13 9.61
N ASP A 248 -19.85 -2.08 9.84
CA ASP A 248 -19.67 -3.18 10.80
C ASP A 248 -18.53 -4.14 10.38
N GLN A 249 -18.25 -4.21 9.07
CA GLN A 249 -17.18 -5.04 8.53
C GLN A 249 -15.87 -4.24 8.50
N ILE A 250 -15.03 -4.47 9.52
CA ILE A 250 -13.76 -3.76 9.68
C ILE A 250 -12.77 -4.21 8.59
N THR A 251 -12.55 -3.34 7.60
CA THR A 251 -11.66 -3.61 6.46
C THR A 251 -10.83 -2.38 6.11
N PHE A 252 -9.54 -2.52 5.81
CA PHE A 252 -8.61 -1.40 5.53
C PHE A 252 -8.18 -1.25 4.07
N THR A 253 -8.88 -1.89 3.14
CA THR A 253 -8.61 -1.81 1.69
C THR A 253 -9.85 -2.22 0.89
N CYS A 254 -9.96 -1.77 -0.36
CA CYS A 254 -10.88 -2.32 -1.35
C CYS A 254 -10.13 -2.60 -2.65
N ILE A 255 -10.20 -3.84 -3.13
CA ILE A 255 -9.61 -4.28 -4.39
C ILE A 255 -10.41 -3.66 -5.54
N LYS A 256 -9.72 -2.96 -6.45
CA LYS A 256 -10.25 -2.24 -7.61
C LYS A 256 -10.67 -3.17 -8.76
N ALA A 257 -11.46 -4.17 -8.41
CA ALA A 257 -12.08 -5.14 -9.30
C ALA A 257 -13.42 -5.57 -8.70
N LYS A 258 -14.31 -6.10 -9.53
CA LYS A 258 -15.64 -6.58 -9.16
C LYS A 258 -15.70 -8.10 -9.19
N TYR A 259 -16.51 -8.68 -8.31
CA TYR A 259 -16.93 -10.08 -8.48
C TYR A 259 -17.93 -10.17 -9.64
N ASP A 260 -17.55 -10.91 -10.68
CA ASP A 260 -18.42 -11.30 -11.79
C ASP A 260 -18.22 -12.80 -12.08
N PRO A 261 -19.22 -13.67 -11.78
CA PRO A 261 -19.08 -15.11 -11.95
C PRO A 261 -18.94 -15.57 -13.40
N GLN A 262 -19.32 -14.73 -14.38
CA GLN A 262 -19.34 -15.03 -15.81
C GLN A 262 -18.15 -14.45 -16.59
N ALA A 263 -17.42 -13.49 -16.00
CA ALA A 263 -16.33 -12.79 -16.68
C ALA A 263 -15.16 -13.72 -17.04
N LYS A 264 -14.54 -13.47 -18.19
CA LYS A 264 -13.43 -14.26 -18.76
C LYS A 264 -12.16 -13.41 -18.85
N CYS A 265 -11.00 -14.04 -18.71
CA CYS A 265 -9.69 -13.39 -18.73
C CYS A 265 -8.73 -14.08 -19.70
N GLN A 266 -9.08 -14.09 -20.99
CA GLN A 266 -8.31 -14.81 -22.01
C GLN A 266 -6.91 -14.21 -22.20
N ILE A 267 -6.79 -12.87 -22.22
CA ILE A 267 -5.50 -12.20 -22.42
C ILE A 267 -4.57 -12.48 -21.24
N PHE A 268 -5.12 -12.53 -20.02
CA PHE A 268 -4.37 -12.93 -18.84
C PHE A 268 -4.04 -14.43 -18.80
N GLU A 269 -4.91 -15.30 -19.31
CA GLU A 269 -4.63 -16.74 -19.45
C GLU A 269 -3.51 -16.99 -20.48
N GLU A 270 -3.51 -16.31 -21.62
CA GLU A 270 -2.43 -16.35 -22.62
C GLU A 270 -1.12 -15.76 -22.07
N TYR A 271 -1.18 -14.63 -21.36
CA TYR A 271 -0.03 -14.07 -20.64
C TYR A 271 0.53 -15.07 -19.64
N LEU A 272 -0.33 -15.72 -18.85
CA LEU A 272 0.07 -16.67 -17.83
C LEU A 272 0.73 -17.91 -18.46
N GLN A 273 0.14 -18.45 -19.52
CA GLN A 273 0.71 -19.57 -20.28
C GLN A 273 2.12 -19.26 -20.80
N ARG A 274 2.37 -18.03 -21.25
CA ARG A 274 3.72 -17.59 -21.69
C ARG A 274 4.71 -17.55 -20.52
N VAL A 275 4.35 -16.92 -19.39
CA VAL A 275 5.30 -16.78 -18.26
C VAL A 275 5.56 -18.07 -17.50
N THR A 276 4.62 -19.04 -17.51
CA THR A 276 4.84 -20.39 -16.94
C THR A 276 5.38 -21.41 -17.94
N GLY A 277 5.56 -21.04 -19.22
CA GLY A 277 5.99 -21.97 -20.27
C GLY A 277 4.99 -23.10 -20.54
N GLY A 278 3.71 -22.91 -20.19
CA GLY A 278 2.67 -23.93 -20.24
C GLY A 278 2.59 -24.86 -19.01
N ASP A 279 3.46 -24.71 -18.01
CA ASP A 279 3.38 -25.49 -16.76
C ASP A 279 2.07 -25.15 -16.02
N SER A 280 1.24 -26.17 -15.80
CA SER A 280 -0.08 -26.07 -15.18
C SER A 280 -0.04 -26.02 -13.66
N LEU A 281 0.97 -26.63 -13.02
CA LEU A 281 1.19 -26.55 -11.58
C LEU A 281 1.69 -25.17 -11.19
N LEU A 282 2.62 -24.61 -11.99
CA LEU A 282 3.09 -23.24 -11.82
C LEU A 282 1.99 -22.22 -12.14
N SER A 283 1.16 -22.49 -13.16
CA SER A 283 -0.03 -21.66 -13.44
C SER A 283 -1.01 -21.64 -12.26
N GLU A 284 -1.33 -22.81 -11.67
CA GLU A 284 -2.12 -22.89 -10.44
C GLU A 284 -1.44 -22.16 -9.26
N ARG A 285 -0.13 -22.31 -9.08
CA ARG A 285 0.64 -21.60 -8.04
C ARG A 285 0.56 -20.08 -8.19
N VAL A 286 0.65 -19.55 -9.42
CA VAL A 286 0.46 -18.11 -9.68
C VAL A 286 -0.98 -17.69 -9.36
N TRP A 287 -2.00 -18.44 -9.77
CA TRP A 287 -3.40 -18.15 -9.44
C TRP A 287 -3.67 -18.16 -7.92
N MET A 288 -3.11 -19.13 -7.19
CA MET A 288 -3.18 -19.20 -5.72
C MET A 288 -2.47 -18.00 -5.08
N ALA A 289 -1.31 -17.59 -5.59
CA ALA A 289 -0.56 -16.44 -5.09
C ALA A 289 -1.32 -15.12 -5.31
N ILE A 290 -1.86 -14.89 -6.51
CA ILE A 290 -2.72 -13.72 -6.79
C ILE A 290 -3.95 -13.77 -5.88
N GLY A 291 -4.63 -14.91 -5.81
CA GLY A 291 -5.83 -15.09 -5.01
C GLY A 291 -5.61 -14.79 -3.53
N TYR A 292 -4.50 -15.26 -2.95
CA TYR A 292 -4.11 -14.93 -1.59
C TYR A 292 -3.95 -13.43 -1.35
N LEU A 293 -3.42 -12.69 -2.32
CA LEU A 293 -3.19 -11.26 -2.15
C LEU A 293 -4.51 -10.48 -1.99
N LEU A 294 -5.57 -10.91 -2.68
CA LEU A 294 -6.88 -10.25 -2.70
C LEU A 294 -7.74 -10.43 -1.43
N ILE A 295 -7.40 -11.38 -0.54
CA ILE A 295 -8.26 -11.77 0.60
C ILE A 295 -7.90 -11.11 1.93
N TYR A 296 -8.84 -11.09 2.86
CA TYR A 296 -8.70 -10.64 4.25
C TYR A 296 -9.45 -11.60 5.19
N PRO A 297 -9.01 -11.80 6.46
CA PRO A 297 -7.70 -11.48 7.00
C PRO A 297 -6.59 -12.36 6.39
N ALA A 298 -5.37 -11.81 6.33
CA ALA A 298 -4.24 -12.40 5.61
C ALA A 298 -3.55 -13.56 6.39
N ARG A 299 -4.28 -14.57 6.86
CA ARG A 299 -3.79 -15.60 7.82
C ARG A 299 -2.60 -16.47 7.32
N GLY A 300 -2.22 -16.40 6.04
CA GLY A 300 -1.11 -17.15 5.46
C GLY A 300 0.27 -16.63 5.91
N LYS A 301 1.10 -17.51 6.47
CA LYS A 301 2.46 -17.16 6.94
C LYS A 301 3.49 -17.29 5.82
N PHE A 302 3.44 -16.41 4.82
CA PHE A 302 4.39 -16.39 3.69
C PHE A 302 4.43 -15.04 2.93
N PHE A 303 5.38 -14.92 1.99
CA PHE A 303 5.49 -13.84 1.01
C PHE A 303 5.69 -14.38 -0.41
N VAL A 304 5.33 -13.58 -1.42
CA VAL A 304 5.52 -13.92 -2.83
C VAL A 304 6.85 -13.37 -3.32
N PHE A 305 7.69 -14.21 -3.93
CA PHE A 305 8.94 -13.80 -4.58
C PHE A 305 8.95 -14.15 -6.06
N MET A 306 9.05 -13.13 -6.91
CA MET A 306 9.10 -13.23 -8.37
C MET A 306 10.54 -13.03 -8.86
N LYS A 307 11.21 -14.10 -9.28
CA LYS A 307 12.54 -14.01 -9.92
C LYS A 307 12.37 -14.12 -11.43
N GLY A 308 12.94 -13.19 -12.19
CA GLY A 308 12.81 -13.22 -13.65
C GLY A 308 13.97 -12.55 -14.37
N ILE A 309 14.23 -12.98 -15.61
CA ILE A 309 15.17 -12.29 -16.50
C ILE A 309 14.53 -11.02 -17.08
N GLY A 310 15.31 -10.22 -17.82
CA GLY A 310 14.79 -9.07 -18.55
C GLY A 310 13.64 -9.45 -19.50
N ASN A 311 12.72 -8.53 -19.74
CA ASN A 311 11.60 -8.65 -20.68
C ASN A 311 10.68 -9.89 -20.46
N SER A 312 10.70 -10.48 -19.26
CA SER A 312 9.98 -11.72 -18.90
C SER A 312 8.52 -11.53 -18.48
N GLY A 313 7.93 -10.36 -18.72
CA GLY A 313 6.54 -10.06 -18.30
C GLY A 313 6.32 -9.90 -16.79
N LYS A 314 7.29 -10.23 -15.92
CA LYS A 314 7.23 -10.10 -14.45
C LYS A 314 6.70 -8.74 -13.96
N SER A 315 7.19 -7.65 -14.56
CA SER A 315 6.79 -6.28 -14.20
C SER A 315 5.32 -5.99 -14.54
N VAL A 316 4.72 -6.69 -15.51
CA VAL A 316 3.31 -6.55 -15.88
C VAL A 316 2.42 -7.11 -14.78
N LEU A 317 2.69 -8.33 -14.29
CA LEU A 317 1.95 -8.90 -13.15
C LEU A 317 2.13 -8.06 -11.89
N GLY A 318 3.36 -7.66 -11.57
CA GLY A 318 3.62 -6.80 -10.40
C GLY A 318 2.87 -5.47 -10.47
N SER A 319 2.82 -4.84 -11.64
CA SER A 319 2.08 -3.59 -11.87
C SER A 319 0.57 -3.80 -11.82
N PHE A 320 0.05 -4.90 -12.38
CA PHE A 320 -1.36 -5.27 -12.31
C PHE A 320 -1.81 -5.46 -10.86
N ILE A 321 -1.11 -6.30 -10.09
CA ILE A 321 -1.42 -6.55 -8.68
C ILE A 321 -1.32 -5.24 -7.89
N ARG A 322 -0.30 -4.39 -8.13
CA ARG A 322 -0.18 -3.08 -7.46
C ARG A 322 -1.34 -2.14 -7.82
N ARG A 323 -1.81 -2.13 -9.07
CA ARG A 323 -2.90 -1.27 -9.56
C ARG A 323 -4.26 -1.64 -8.96
N LEU A 324 -4.43 -2.89 -8.51
CA LEU A 324 -5.63 -3.35 -7.80
C LEU A 324 -5.84 -2.70 -6.41
N TYR A 325 -4.80 -2.23 -5.73
CA TYR A 325 -4.95 -1.64 -4.39
C TYR A 325 -5.15 -0.12 -4.42
N PRO A 326 -5.81 0.47 -3.41
CA PRO A 326 -5.72 1.90 -3.09
C PRO A 326 -4.25 2.34 -2.95
N LYS A 327 -3.91 3.60 -3.25
CA LYS A 327 -2.51 4.06 -3.18
C LYS A 327 -2.03 4.11 -1.72
N GLU A 328 -2.95 4.42 -0.82
CA GLU A 328 -2.78 4.60 0.62
C GLU A 328 -2.55 3.30 1.41
N SER A 329 -2.99 2.14 0.89
CA SER A 329 -2.81 0.83 1.54
C SER A 329 -1.60 0.05 1.01
N ILE A 330 -0.76 0.70 0.16
CA ILE A 330 0.47 0.16 -0.41
C ILE A 330 1.69 0.78 0.26
N SER A 331 2.58 -0.06 0.79
CA SER A 331 3.95 0.31 1.16
C SER A 331 4.96 -0.13 0.09
N SER A 332 6.18 0.42 0.11
CA SER A 332 7.27 0.04 -0.81
C SER A 332 8.63 0.08 -0.11
N ILE A 333 8.66 -0.53 1.08
CA ILE A 333 9.85 -0.74 1.91
C ILE A 333 10.67 -1.88 1.31
N ARG A 334 11.96 -1.60 1.11
CA ARG A 334 12.97 -2.59 0.72
C ARG A 334 13.42 -3.40 1.92
N LEU A 335 13.86 -4.65 1.72
CA LEU A 335 14.32 -5.51 2.83
C LEU A 335 15.40 -4.86 3.71
N LYS A 336 16.35 -4.12 3.10
CA LYS A 336 17.39 -3.37 3.83
C LYS A 336 16.85 -2.29 4.77
N GLN A 337 15.65 -1.76 4.52
CA GLN A 337 15.02 -0.72 5.32
C GLN A 337 14.23 -1.28 6.50
N MET A 338 13.93 -2.59 6.54
CA MET A 338 13.21 -3.24 7.66
C MET A 338 14.03 -3.32 8.96
N LYS A 339 15.35 -3.14 8.87
CA LYS A 339 16.27 -2.97 10.02
C LYS A 339 16.06 -1.63 10.72
N ASN A 340 15.89 -0.58 9.93
CA ASN A 340 15.81 0.78 10.43
C ASN A 340 14.41 1.02 10.99
N GLU A 341 14.30 1.40 12.25
CA GLU A 341 13.01 1.60 12.94
C GLU A 341 12.11 2.57 12.16
N PHE A 342 12.62 3.76 11.82
CA PHE A 342 11.94 4.73 10.94
C PHE A 342 11.60 4.21 9.54
N GLY A 343 12.32 3.20 9.05
CA GLY A 343 12.07 2.56 7.75
C GLY A 343 10.74 1.82 7.72
N MET A 344 10.27 1.28 8.85
CA MET A 344 8.98 0.60 8.95
C MET A 344 7.77 1.56 9.00
N SER A 345 7.97 2.87 9.16
CA SER A 345 6.89 3.86 9.37
C SER A 345 5.75 3.82 8.33
N SER A 346 6.02 3.43 7.07
CA SER A 346 4.98 3.29 6.03
C SER A 346 4.20 1.97 6.07
N LEU A 347 4.55 1.02 6.94
CA LEU A 347 3.77 -0.20 7.20
C LEU A 347 2.47 0.08 7.98
N ALA A 348 2.43 1.13 8.81
CA ALA A 348 1.33 1.39 9.75
C ALA A 348 -0.08 1.47 9.10
N ASN A 349 -0.14 1.82 7.81
CA ASN A 349 -1.38 1.93 7.03
C ASN A 349 -1.50 0.86 5.93
N ALA A 350 -0.48 0.03 5.72
CA ALA A 350 -0.36 -0.79 4.53
C ALA A 350 -0.91 -2.21 4.75
N VAL A 351 -1.72 -2.70 3.82
CA VAL A 351 -2.13 -4.11 3.75
C VAL A 351 -1.18 -4.95 2.91
N ILE A 352 -0.39 -4.29 2.05
CA ILE A 352 0.57 -4.91 1.13
C ILE A 352 1.82 -4.04 0.95
N ASN A 353 2.97 -4.69 0.81
CA ASN A 353 4.26 -4.07 0.51
C ASN A 353 4.84 -4.65 -0.79
N PHE A 354 5.36 -3.77 -1.66
CA PHE A 354 6.04 -4.14 -2.90
C PHE A 354 7.49 -3.66 -2.92
N ASP A 355 8.45 -4.58 -3.09
CA ASP A 355 9.81 -4.24 -3.56
C ASP A 355 10.02 -4.89 -4.94
N MET A 356 9.70 -4.15 -6.00
CA MET A 356 9.65 -4.70 -7.37
C MET A 356 11.01 -4.79 -8.07
N ASP A 357 12.03 -4.13 -7.52
CA ASP A 357 13.40 -4.11 -8.04
C ASP A 357 14.38 -4.31 -6.86
N MET A 358 14.23 -5.44 -6.19
CA MET A 358 15.15 -5.86 -5.14
C MET A 358 16.49 -6.23 -5.81
N PRO A 359 17.63 -5.62 -5.42
CA PRO A 359 18.94 -5.94 -5.99
C PRO A 359 19.39 -7.35 -5.57
N SER A 360 20.62 -7.74 -5.94
CA SER A 360 21.32 -8.91 -5.38
C SER A 360 21.70 -8.73 -3.90
N SER A 361 20.74 -8.34 -3.07
CA SER A 361 20.87 -8.22 -1.62
C SER A 361 20.51 -9.52 -0.93
N LYS A 362 21.32 -9.87 0.06
CA LYS A 362 21.01 -10.95 0.98
C LYS A 362 19.88 -10.56 1.93
N ILE A 363 19.18 -11.56 2.42
CA ILE A 363 18.38 -11.48 3.63
C ILE A 363 19.27 -11.97 4.77
N ASP A 364 19.62 -11.06 5.67
CA ASP A 364 20.31 -11.35 6.92
C ASP A 364 19.32 -11.66 8.05
N GLU A 365 19.83 -12.17 9.17
CA GLU A 365 19.04 -12.68 10.31
C GLU A 365 18.03 -11.67 10.87
N GLU A 366 18.35 -10.37 10.85
CA GLU A 366 17.47 -9.31 11.36
C GLU A 366 16.31 -9.05 10.40
N ALA A 367 16.60 -8.88 9.11
CA ALA A 367 15.57 -8.73 8.08
C ALA A 367 14.70 -10.01 7.98
N ALA A 368 15.31 -11.18 8.12
CA ALA A 368 14.60 -12.46 8.23
C ALA A 368 13.68 -12.50 9.45
N SER A 369 14.16 -12.06 10.63
CA SER A 369 13.37 -11.99 11.86
C SER A 369 12.15 -11.07 11.69
N ARG A 370 12.34 -9.84 11.19
CA ARG A 370 11.24 -8.89 10.93
C ARG A 370 10.22 -9.44 9.91
N LEU A 371 10.68 -10.05 8.81
CA LEU A 371 9.78 -10.75 7.87
C LEU A 371 9.00 -11.87 8.56
N LYS A 372 9.67 -12.67 9.42
CA LYS A 372 9.05 -13.77 10.15
C LYS A 372 7.99 -13.28 11.14
N GLN A 373 8.19 -12.12 11.77
CA GLN A 373 7.21 -11.49 12.67
C GLN A 373 6.00 -10.91 11.90
N ILE A 374 6.21 -10.05 10.89
CA ILE A 374 5.11 -9.38 10.18
C ILE A 374 4.24 -10.39 9.41
N THR A 375 4.85 -11.39 8.76
CA THR A 375 4.09 -12.53 8.17
C THR A 375 3.57 -13.51 9.23
N GLY A 376 4.19 -13.52 10.41
CA GLY A 376 3.78 -14.29 11.59
C GLY A 376 2.44 -13.80 12.17
N GLY A 377 2.17 -12.50 12.04
CA GLY A 377 1.06 -11.79 12.68
C GLY A 377 1.41 -11.35 14.12
N ASP A 378 2.69 -11.15 14.39
CA ASP A 378 3.19 -10.76 15.71
C ASP A 378 3.15 -9.22 15.81
N SER A 379 2.64 -8.66 16.92
CA SER A 379 2.53 -7.19 17.09
C SER A 379 3.90 -6.51 17.13
N ILE A 380 4.10 -5.46 16.32
CA ILE A 380 5.38 -4.74 16.17
C ILE A 380 5.19 -3.23 16.34
N ASN A 381 6.02 -2.59 17.15
CA ASN A 381 6.08 -1.13 17.21
C ASN A 381 6.62 -0.55 15.90
N VAL A 382 5.86 0.35 15.30
CA VAL A 382 6.18 1.08 14.08
C VAL A 382 6.24 2.57 14.42
N PRO A 383 7.43 3.19 14.42
CA PRO A 383 7.59 4.56 14.89
C PRO A 383 6.99 5.58 13.93
N ARG A 384 6.30 6.58 14.49
CA ARG A 384 5.65 7.67 13.75
C ARG A 384 6.45 8.95 13.93
N LYS A 385 6.64 9.74 12.86
CA LYS A 385 7.33 11.03 12.98
C LYS A 385 6.47 12.01 13.79
N PHE A 386 7.03 12.53 14.88
CA PHE A 386 6.41 13.51 15.77
C PHE A 386 5.10 13.05 16.45
N ARG A 387 4.96 11.74 16.69
CA ARG A 387 3.90 11.10 17.48
C ARG A 387 4.47 9.87 18.17
N ASP A 388 3.77 9.32 19.16
CA ASP A 388 4.11 8.02 19.75
C ASP A 388 4.07 6.91 18.69
N ASP A 389 4.76 5.80 18.93
CA ASP A 389 4.75 4.63 18.04
C ASP A 389 3.31 4.12 17.80
N ALA A 390 3.06 3.53 16.63
CA ALA A 390 1.86 2.76 16.37
C ALA A 390 2.15 1.27 16.54
N LEU A 391 1.24 0.53 17.16
CA LEU A 391 1.34 -0.92 17.24
C LEU A 391 0.77 -1.54 15.94
N LEU A 392 1.64 -2.14 15.13
CA LEU A 392 1.23 -2.90 13.95
C LEU A 392 0.90 -4.33 14.36
N GLU A 393 -0.39 -4.60 14.51
CA GLU A 393 -0.93 -5.94 14.83
C GLU A 393 -1.42 -6.68 13.58
N ARG A 394 -1.41 -6.00 12.43
CA ARG A 394 -1.95 -6.48 11.16
C ARG A 394 -0.92 -7.25 10.34
N ARG A 395 -1.37 -8.35 9.73
CA ARG A 395 -0.59 -9.14 8.78
C ARG A 395 -0.45 -8.41 7.44
N ILE A 396 0.75 -7.94 7.14
CA ILE A 396 1.06 -7.29 5.85
C ILE A 396 1.49 -8.34 4.83
N LYS A 397 0.91 -8.29 3.63
CA LYS A 397 1.30 -9.15 2.51
C LYS A 397 2.55 -8.59 1.82
N PHE A 398 3.50 -9.43 1.44
CA PHE A 398 4.72 -8.99 0.76
C PHE A 398 4.83 -9.58 -0.64
N VAL A 399 5.13 -8.72 -1.61
CA VAL A 399 5.42 -9.07 -3.00
C VAL A 399 6.80 -8.50 -3.35
N PHE A 400 7.77 -9.39 -3.53
CA PHE A 400 9.14 -9.04 -3.89
C PHE A 400 9.46 -9.50 -5.31
N SER A 401 10.24 -8.72 -6.04
CA SER A 401 10.75 -9.08 -7.37
C SER A 401 12.23 -8.76 -7.48
N SER A 402 12.99 -9.66 -8.12
CA SER A 402 14.40 -9.45 -8.45
C SER A 402 14.76 -10.11 -9.78
N ASN A 403 15.89 -9.72 -10.35
CA ASN A 403 16.52 -10.44 -11.46
C ASN A 403 17.58 -11.44 -10.96
N HIS A 404 17.87 -11.41 -9.64
CA HIS A 404 18.80 -12.29 -8.95
C HIS A 404 18.03 -13.24 -8.02
N PRO A 405 18.58 -14.41 -7.64
CA PRO A 405 17.99 -15.21 -6.57
C PRO A 405 18.08 -14.47 -5.22
N ILE A 406 17.12 -14.71 -4.32
CA ILE A 406 17.30 -14.41 -2.89
C ILE A 406 18.53 -15.17 -2.40
N ILE A 407 19.38 -14.51 -1.62
CA ILE A 407 20.47 -15.15 -0.87
C ILE A 407 20.11 -15.06 0.63
N ILE A 408 20.16 -16.17 1.34
CA ILE A 408 19.97 -16.23 2.80
C ILE A 408 21.33 -16.57 3.41
N ASP A 409 21.84 -15.76 4.34
CA ASP A 409 22.99 -16.18 5.17
C ASP A 409 22.45 -17.11 6.28
N GLY A 410 22.91 -18.37 6.33
CA GLY A 410 22.50 -19.38 7.33
C GLY A 410 21.32 -20.27 6.91
N GLU A 411 21.08 -21.33 7.71
CA GLU A 411 19.96 -22.27 7.53
C GLU A 411 18.72 -21.79 8.30
N ASP A 412 17.85 -21.05 7.63
CA ASP A 412 16.58 -20.56 8.20
C ASP A 412 15.38 -21.24 7.52
N ASP A 413 15.12 -22.48 7.90
CA ASP A 413 13.98 -23.30 7.48
C ASP A 413 12.63 -22.57 7.65
N ALA A 414 12.51 -21.74 8.68
CA ALA A 414 11.31 -20.97 8.98
C ALA A 414 11.11 -19.78 8.02
N LEU A 415 12.19 -19.22 7.46
CA LEU A 415 12.14 -18.28 6.33
C LEU A 415 11.94 -19.01 5.00
N LEU A 416 12.61 -20.15 4.77
CA LEU A 416 12.50 -20.95 3.53
C LEU A 416 11.06 -21.41 3.25
N LYS A 417 10.31 -21.76 4.29
CA LYS A 417 8.89 -22.14 4.22
C LYS A 417 7.95 -20.95 3.98
N ARG A 418 8.43 -19.71 4.16
CA ARG A 418 7.71 -18.46 3.86
C ARG A 418 7.89 -17.96 2.42
N ILE A 419 8.74 -18.58 1.59
CA ILE A 419 9.00 -18.11 0.22
C ILE A 419 8.09 -18.84 -0.79
N ILE A 420 7.04 -18.18 -1.27
CA ILE A 420 6.26 -18.65 -2.42
C ILE A 420 6.93 -18.14 -3.70
N TYR A 421 7.62 -19.05 -4.38
CA TYR A 421 8.47 -18.73 -5.52
C TYR A 421 7.74 -18.83 -6.86
N LEU A 422 7.79 -17.73 -7.62
CA LEU A 422 7.25 -17.60 -8.97
C LEU A 422 8.40 -17.28 -9.94
N PRO A 423 8.94 -18.28 -10.68
CA PRO A 423 9.94 -18.05 -11.72
C PRO A 423 9.32 -17.44 -12.99
N PHE A 424 10.04 -16.48 -13.57
CA PHE A 424 9.77 -15.84 -14.86
C PHE A 424 10.98 -16.07 -15.78
N ASN A 425 11.14 -17.31 -16.22
CA ASN A 425 12.35 -17.80 -16.90
C ASN A 425 12.40 -17.46 -18.40
N TYR A 426 11.27 -17.06 -18.99
CA TYR A 426 11.11 -16.83 -20.43
C TYR A 426 11.12 -15.32 -20.72
N ALA A 427 12.08 -14.85 -21.51
CA ALA A 427 12.08 -13.47 -22.02
C ALA A 427 11.20 -13.39 -23.27
N ILE A 428 10.46 -12.29 -23.41
CA ILE A 428 9.66 -11.99 -24.61
C ILE A 428 10.53 -11.18 -25.57
N PRO A 429 10.78 -11.64 -26.81
CA PRO A 429 11.51 -10.87 -27.82
C PRO A 429 10.89 -9.48 -28.07
N ASP A 430 11.71 -8.49 -28.41
CA ASP A 430 11.25 -7.09 -28.52
C ASP A 430 10.23 -6.88 -29.65
N ASP A 431 10.27 -7.72 -30.70
CA ASP A 431 9.27 -7.78 -31.78
C ASP A 431 7.93 -8.42 -31.36
N GLN A 432 7.91 -9.11 -30.22
CA GLN A 432 6.75 -9.83 -29.66
C GLN A 432 6.18 -9.17 -28.40
N GLN A 433 6.78 -8.04 -27.97
CA GLN A 433 6.30 -7.26 -26.83
C GLN A 433 5.10 -6.41 -27.23
N ASP A 434 3.97 -6.64 -26.55
CA ASP A 434 2.77 -5.83 -26.65
C ASP A 434 2.82 -4.70 -25.61
N PRO A 435 3.02 -3.42 -26.01
CA PRO A 435 3.15 -2.31 -25.07
C PRO A 435 1.84 -2.03 -24.31
N ASP A 436 0.68 -2.35 -24.92
CA ASP A 436 -0.64 -2.14 -24.30
C ASP A 436 -1.04 -3.29 -23.37
N LEU A 437 -0.22 -4.34 -23.24
CA LEU A 437 -0.56 -5.57 -22.51
C LEU A 437 -1.01 -5.30 -21.06
N GLY A 438 -0.41 -4.30 -20.40
CA GLY A 438 -0.79 -3.89 -19.05
C GLY A 438 -2.22 -3.33 -18.95
N ASP A 439 -2.68 -2.57 -19.94
CA ASP A 439 -4.06 -2.05 -19.99
C ASP A 439 -5.05 -3.04 -20.60
N LYS A 440 -4.58 -3.95 -21.48
CA LYS A 440 -5.37 -5.10 -21.94
C LYS A 440 -5.70 -6.04 -20.78
N ILE A 441 -4.71 -6.42 -19.96
CA ILE A 441 -4.89 -7.19 -18.73
C ILE A 441 -5.75 -6.41 -17.70
N TRP A 442 -5.59 -5.09 -17.58
CA TRP A 442 -6.42 -4.29 -16.67
C TRP A 442 -7.91 -4.29 -17.03
N LYS A 443 -8.26 -4.37 -18.32
CA LYS A 443 -9.67 -4.52 -18.74
C LYS A 443 -10.28 -5.85 -18.25
N GLU A 444 -9.47 -6.89 -18.10
CA GLU A 444 -9.91 -8.21 -17.58
C GLU A 444 -9.87 -8.33 -16.05
N ARG A 445 -9.51 -7.26 -15.31
CA ARG A 445 -9.28 -7.30 -13.84
C ARG A 445 -10.40 -7.96 -13.02
N ASP A 446 -11.66 -7.79 -13.44
CA ASP A 446 -12.86 -8.33 -12.75
C ASP A 446 -12.93 -9.87 -12.90
N ALA A 447 -12.61 -10.37 -14.09
CA ALA A 447 -12.47 -11.81 -14.35
C ALA A 447 -11.24 -12.41 -13.65
N ILE A 448 -10.10 -11.70 -13.69
CA ILE A 448 -8.85 -12.16 -13.05
C ILE A 448 -9.06 -12.25 -11.53
N ALA A 449 -9.65 -11.24 -10.90
CA ALA A 449 -10.00 -11.28 -9.48
C ALA A 449 -10.96 -12.43 -9.17
N THR A 450 -12.07 -12.54 -9.90
CA THR A 450 -13.07 -13.59 -9.67
C THR A 450 -12.49 -15.00 -9.85
N LYS A 451 -11.62 -15.23 -10.83
CA LYS A 451 -10.92 -16.49 -11.02
C LYS A 451 -9.89 -16.74 -9.92
N ALA A 452 -9.04 -15.77 -9.60
CA ALA A 452 -8.02 -15.88 -8.55
C ALA A 452 -8.63 -16.20 -7.18
N LEU A 453 -9.79 -15.63 -6.84
CA LEU A 453 -10.50 -15.92 -5.58
C LEU A 453 -10.99 -17.38 -5.49
N ARG A 454 -11.25 -18.07 -6.61
CA ARG A 454 -11.55 -19.51 -6.61
C ARG A 454 -10.32 -20.33 -6.20
N TYR A 455 -9.13 -19.92 -6.64
CA TYR A 455 -7.86 -20.51 -6.20
C TYR A 455 -7.48 -20.10 -4.76
N ALA A 456 -7.83 -18.89 -4.33
CA ALA A 456 -7.72 -18.48 -2.92
C ALA A 456 -8.56 -19.41 -2.01
N ARG A 457 -9.81 -19.70 -2.39
CA ARG A 457 -10.66 -20.65 -1.66
C ARG A 457 -10.06 -22.07 -1.63
N LYS A 458 -9.38 -22.52 -2.70
CA LYS A 458 -8.62 -23.77 -2.71
C LYS A 458 -7.43 -23.72 -1.74
N LEU A 459 -6.64 -22.65 -1.75
CA LEU A 459 -5.49 -22.45 -0.87
C LEU A 459 -5.88 -22.36 0.61
N VAL A 460 -7.00 -21.69 0.94
CA VAL A 460 -7.57 -21.66 2.30
C VAL A 460 -7.96 -23.06 2.77
N LYS A 461 -8.58 -23.87 1.91
CA LYS A 461 -8.89 -25.29 2.21
C LYS A 461 -7.65 -26.18 2.34
N LEU A 462 -6.53 -25.78 1.75
CA LEU A 462 -5.21 -26.40 1.93
C LEU A 462 -4.44 -25.82 3.14
N ASN A 463 -5.11 -25.08 4.05
CA ASN A 463 -4.50 -24.41 5.20
C ASN A 463 -3.28 -23.54 4.83
N TYR A 464 -3.39 -22.80 3.73
CA TYR A 464 -2.34 -21.94 3.17
C TYR A 464 -1.08 -22.66 2.66
N ILE A 465 -1.11 -24.00 2.55
CA ILE A 465 -0.04 -24.80 1.95
C ILE A 465 -0.20 -24.79 0.42
N PHE A 466 0.84 -24.35 -0.28
CA PHE A 466 0.93 -24.47 -1.74
C PHE A 466 1.40 -25.88 -2.12
N PRO A 467 0.86 -26.48 -3.20
CA PRO A 467 1.42 -27.70 -3.77
C PRO A 467 2.90 -27.52 -4.15
N GLU A 468 3.73 -28.48 -3.78
CA GLU A 468 5.16 -28.47 -4.10
C GLU A 468 5.41 -28.68 -5.61
N ILE A 469 6.41 -27.99 -6.13
CA ILE A 469 6.95 -28.14 -7.48
C ILE A 469 8.46 -28.26 -7.30
N PRO A 470 9.01 -29.48 -7.07
CA PRO A 470 10.37 -29.65 -6.52
C PRO A 470 11.48 -28.92 -7.28
N GLN A 471 11.40 -28.85 -8.61
CA GLN A 471 12.36 -28.11 -9.44
C GLN A 471 12.39 -26.60 -9.12
N MET A 472 11.23 -26.03 -8.78
CA MET A 472 11.08 -24.60 -8.49
C MET A 472 11.35 -24.31 -7.01
N ASP A 473 10.91 -25.20 -6.11
CA ASP A 473 11.10 -25.02 -4.66
C ASP A 473 12.56 -25.23 -4.23
N ASN A 474 13.34 -26.04 -4.96
CA ASN A 474 14.79 -26.12 -4.82
C ASN A 474 15.52 -24.90 -5.41
N ALA A 475 14.90 -24.17 -6.35
CA ALA A 475 15.52 -23.04 -7.07
C ALA A 475 15.18 -21.64 -6.51
N LYS A 476 14.33 -21.58 -5.46
CA LYS A 476 13.76 -20.32 -4.93
C LYS A 476 14.76 -19.34 -4.34
N CYS A 477 15.86 -19.83 -3.80
CA CYS A 477 16.91 -19.04 -3.14
C CYS A 477 18.23 -19.80 -3.10
N ILE A 478 19.33 -19.08 -2.93
CA ILE A 478 20.63 -19.65 -2.54
C ILE A 478 20.71 -19.59 -1.01
N VAL A 479 20.64 -20.76 -0.37
CA VAL A 479 21.01 -20.90 1.05
C VAL A 479 22.52 -20.87 1.14
N ARG A 480 23.07 -19.93 1.90
CA ARG A 480 24.51 -19.86 2.12
C ARG A 480 24.83 -20.53 3.45
N ASP A 481 25.19 -21.81 3.35
CA ASP A 481 25.86 -22.58 4.41
C ASP A 481 26.94 -21.72 5.10
N SER A 482 27.12 -21.88 6.41
CA SER A 482 28.15 -21.15 7.15
C SER A 482 29.54 -21.43 6.55
N ILE A 483 30.46 -20.47 6.67
CA ILE A 483 31.80 -20.59 6.08
C ILE A 483 32.49 -21.86 6.63
N ALA A 484 32.46 -22.05 7.94
CA ALA A 484 32.87 -23.28 8.63
C ALA A 484 32.26 -24.56 8.07
N LYS A 485 30.97 -24.58 7.70
CA LYS A 485 30.31 -25.76 7.12
C LYS A 485 30.73 -26.00 5.66
N THR A 486 30.81 -24.96 4.83
CA THR A 486 31.27 -25.10 3.42
C THR A 486 32.73 -25.54 3.33
N VAL A 487 33.61 -24.89 4.10
CA VAL A 487 35.04 -25.19 4.16
C VAL A 487 35.26 -26.52 4.87
N GLY A 488 34.47 -26.83 5.90
CA GLY A 488 34.56 -28.10 6.63
C GLY A 488 34.27 -29.31 5.75
N LYS A 489 33.18 -29.28 4.96
CA LYS A 489 32.87 -30.33 3.96
C LYS A 489 34.00 -30.50 2.94
N PHE A 490 34.45 -29.41 2.31
CA PHE A 490 35.59 -29.43 1.37
C PHE A 490 36.86 -30.03 2.01
N VAL A 491 37.18 -29.63 3.24
CA VAL A 491 38.36 -30.10 3.99
C VAL A 491 38.22 -31.56 4.46
N GLN A 492 37.00 -32.09 4.56
CA GLN A 492 36.70 -33.48 4.91
C GLN A 492 36.61 -34.41 3.69
N GLU A 493 36.12 -33.90 2.56
CA GLU A 493 35.86 -34.67 1.33
C GLU A 493 37.02 -34.60 0.33
N SER A 494 37.62 -33.42 0.14
CA SER A 494 38.60 -33.13 -0.92
C SER A 494 40.04 -32.95 -0.42
N CYS A 495 40.27 -32.90 0.90
CA CYS A 495 41.60 -32.70 1.47
C CYS A 495 42.06 -33.88 2.34
N ASP A 496 43.36 -34.13 2.38
CA ASP A 496 44.02 -34.98 3.36
C ASP A 496 44.79 -34.14 4.39
N LYS A 497 44.84 -34.62 5.63
CA LYS A 497 45.57 -34.05 6.78
C LYS A 497 46.50 -35.07 7.46
N SER A 498 46.66 -36.27 6.91
CA SER A 498 47.51 -37.32 7.48
C SER A 498 48.99 -36.90 7.56
N GLU A 499 49.46 -36.16 6.55
CA GLU A 499 50.85 -35.73 6.42
C GLU A 499 51.08 -34.35 7.05
N SER A 500 51.57 -34.34 8.29
CA SER A 500 51.94 -33.11 9.03
C SER A 500 53.07 -32.27 8.37
N LYS A 501 53.77 -32.82 7.38
CA LYS A 501 54.79 -32.14 6.56
C LYS A 501 54.27 -31.59 5.24
N ALA A 502 53.07 -31.96 4.79
CA ALA A 502 52.51 -31.45 3.54
C ALA A 502 52.28 -29.93 3.63
N VAL A 503 52.60 -29.19 2.57
CA VAL A 503 52.43 -27.73 2.49
C VAL A 503 51.81 -27.34 1.16
N THR A 504 50.56 -26.88 1.19
CA THR A 504 49.79 -26.53 -0.02
C THR A 504 49.52 -25.03 -0.06
N ALA A 505 49.72 -24.40 -1.23
CA ALA A 505 49.51 -22.96 -1.36
C ALA A 505 48.04 -22.58 -1.14
N THR A 506 47.81 -21.42 -0.51
CA THR A 506 46.46 -20.93 -0.18
C THR A 506 45.62 -20.66 -1.44
N GLU A 507 46.25 -20.33 -2.55
CA GLU A 507 45.58 -20.15 -3.85
C GLU A 507 45.14 -21.48 -4.44
N ASP A 508 46.00 -22.50 -4.43
CA ASP A 508 45.73 -23.81 -5.01
C ASP A 508 44.61 -24.53 -4.22
N LEU A 509 44.64 -24.44 -2.88
CA LEU A 509 43.53 -24.87 -2.00
C LEU A 509 42.23 -24.10 -2.26
N TYR A 510 42.31 -22.79 -2.51
CA TYR A 510 41.13 -21.95 -2.72
C TYR A 510 40.48 -22.19 -4.10
N ASN A 511 41.28 -22.46 -5.12
CA ASN A 511 40.78 -22.82 -6.45
C ASN A 511 40.03 -24.15 -6.38
N ALA A 512 40.63 -25.19 -5.76
CA ALA A 512 39.97 -26.47 -5.52
C ALA A 512 38.68 -26.32 -4.69
N TYR A 513 38.66 -25.47 -3.65
CA TYR A 513 37.44 -25.14 -2.90
C TYR A 513 36.39 -24.43 -3.77
N SER A 514 36.79 -23.51 -4.64
CA SER A 514 35.89 -22.81 -5.57
C SER A 514 35.26 -23.78 -6.56
N ASP A 515 36.02 -24.73 -7.10
CA ASP A 515 35.55 -25.74 -8.04
C ASP A 515 34.68 -26.81 -7.37
N TYR A 516 35.06 -27.30 -6.19
CA TYR A 516 34.20 -28.13 -5.33
C TYR A 516 32.86 -27.44 -5.04
N CYS A 517 32.87 -26.15 -4.70
CA CYS A 517 31.64 -25.39 -4.50
C CYS A 517 30.78 -25.30 -5.77
N LYS A 518 31.37 -25.12 -6.97
CA LYS A 518 30.62 -25.15 -8.24
C LYS A 518 29.97 -26.52 -8.45
N GLU A 519 30.73 -27.60 -8.30
CA GLU A 519 30.25 -28.98 -8.48
C GLU A 519 29.10 -29.32 -7.53
N LYS A 520 29.23 -28.98 -6.23
CA LYS A 520 28.19 -29.22 -5.22
C LYS A 520 27.05 -28.18 -5.24
N ASN A 521 27.04 -27.23 -6.19
CA ASN A 521 26.09 -26.10 -6.25
C ASN A 521 26.05 -25.23 -4.97
N MET A 522 27.19 -25.11 -4.29
CA MET A 522 27.38 -24.34 -3.05
C MET A 522 28.02 -22.98 -3.34
N TRP A 523 27.78 -21.99 -2.46
CA TRP A 523 28.38 -20.67 -2.61
C TRP A 523 29.79 -20.59 -1.99
N ALA A 524 30.83 -20.48 -2.81
CA ALA A 524 32.20 -20.26 -2.35
C ALA A 524 32.34 -18.92 -1.59
N CYS A 525 32.91 -18.96 -0.38
CA CYS A 525 33.32 -17.75 0.33
C CYS A 525 34.55 -17.10 -0.35
N SER A 526 34.88 -15.85 0.00
CA SER A 526 36.07 -15.19 -0.56
C SER A 526 37.36 -15.76 0.03
N GLN A 527 38.47 -15.70 -0.72
CA GLN A 527 39.77 -16.26 -0.30
C GLN A 527 40.24 -15.78 1.08
N LYS A 528 39.95 -14.50 1.44
CA LYS A 528 40.23 -13.96 2.78
C LYS A 528 39.41 -14.62 3.89
N ALA A 529 38.14 -14.97 3.61
CA ALA A 529 37.28 -15.70 4.53
C ALA A 529 37.69 -17.18 4.64
N PHE A 530 37.97 -17.83 3.51
CA PHE A 530 38.51 -19.19 3.42
C PHE A 530 39.80 -19.35 4.25
N THR A 531 40.76 -18.45 4.05
CA THR A 531 42.03 -18.41 4.81
C THR A 531 41.78 -18.28 6.32
N LYS A 532 40.88 -17.38 6.73
CA LYS A 532 40.52 -17.20 8.14
C LYS A 532 39.93 -18.49 8.74
N GLU A 533 39.04 -19.15 8.00
CA GLU A 533 38.37 -20.37 8.44
C GLU A 533 39.36 -21.55 8.61
N LEU A 534 40.28 -21.75 7.66
CA LEU A 534 41.33 -22.78 7.79
C LEU A 534 42.21 -22.55 9.04
N THR A 535 42.54 -21.30 9.35
CA THR A 535 43.26 -20.93 10.58
C THR A 535 42.39 -21.19 11.83
N GLN A 536 41.08 -20.92 11.78
CA GLN A 536 40.15 -21.25 12.88
C GLN A 536 39.99 -22.77 13.07
N MET A 537 40.11 -23.57 12.00
CA MET A 537 40.22 -25.03 12.03
C MET A 537 41.60 -25.55 12.50
N LYS A 538 42.45 -24.66 13.06
CA LYS A 538 43.80 -24.93 13.59
C LYS A 538 44.80 -25.48 12.56
N ILE A 539 44.61 -25.17 11.28
CA ILE A 539 45.58 -25.52 10.23
C ILE A 539 46.65 -24.42 10.18
N GLU A 540 47.93 -24.81 10.16
CA GLU A 540 49.06 -23.89 10.31
C GLU A 540 49.23 -23.02 9.05
N HIS A 541 48.94 -21.71 9.17
CA HIS A 541 49.13 -20.74 8.09
C HIS A 541 50.58 -20.23 8.08
N THR A 542 51.22 -20.26 6.92
CA THR A 542 52.66 -19.96 6.77
C THR A 542 53.00 -19.34 5.41
N ARG A 543 54.27 -19.00 5.19
CA ARG A 543 54.82 -18.65 3.86
C ARG A 543 55.83 -19.68 3.41
N PHE A 544 55.62 -20.24 2.22
CA PHE A 544 56.42 -21.36 1.70
C PHE A 544 56.80 -21.16 0.23
N ARG A 545 57.95 -21.68 -0.19
CA ARG A 545 58.38 -21.73 -1.60
C ARG A 545 58.06 -23.12 -2.14
N CYS A 546 57.02 -23.24 -2.95
CA CYS A 546 56.59 -24.51 -3.54
C CYS A 546 57.61 -25.02 -4.57
N THR A 547 58.35 -26.08 -4.20
CA THR A 547 59.39 -26.72 -5.01
C THR A 547 58.87 -27.88 -5.86
N GLY A 548 57.85 -27.61 -6.69
CA GLY A 548 57.63 -28.27 -7.99
C GLY A 548 57.32 -29.78 -8.10
N GLU A 549 57.36 -30.58 -7.02
CA GLU A 549 57.18 -32.03 -7.15
C GLU A 549 55.70 -32.45 -7.34
N ASP A 550 54.77 -31.96 -6.51
CA ASP A 550 53.32 -32.22 -6.63
C ASP A 550 52.49 -30.95 -6.93
N MET A 551 53.14 -29.80 -7.14
CA MET A 551 52.53 -28.46 -7.02
C MET A 551 53.07 -27.49 -8.07
N ILE A 552 52.25 -26.50 -8.46
CA ILE A 552 52.68 -25.41 -9.36
C ILE A 552 53.95 -24.76 -8.80
N ALA A 553 55.06 -24.81 -9.54
CA ALA A 553 56.35 -24.32 -9.07
C ALA A 553 56.35 -22.78 -8.96
N ARG A 554 56.69 -22.24 -7.78
CA ARG A 554 56.62 -20.78 -7.52
C ARG A 554 57.96 -20.19 -7.12
N LYS A 555 58.45 -19.23 -7.92
CA LYS A 555 59.77 -18.57 -7.77
C LYS A 555 59.93 -17.84 -6.42
N ASN A 556 58.84 -17.26 -5.91
CA ASN A 556 58.80 -16.48 -4.67
C ASN A 556 57.96 -17.20 -3.58
N PRO A 557 58.27 -17.04 -2.28
CA PRO A 557 57.46 -17.63 -1.21
C PRO A 557 56.03 -17.08 -1.17
N VAL A 558 55.04 -17.96 -1.29
CA VAL A 558 53.61 -17.63 -1.29
C VAL A 558 52.94 -17.93 0.06
N SER A 559 51.71 -17.46 0.24
CA SER A 559 50.81 -17.92 1.31
C SER A 559 50.53 -19.40 1.15
N ALA A 560 50.68 -20.19 2.21
CA ALA A 560 50.44 -21.63 2.21
C ALA A 560 49.90 -22.11 3.56
N PHE A 561 49.31 -23.31 3.57
CA PHE A 561 48.90 -24.02 4.78
C PHE A 561 49.69 -25.32 4.92
N LYS A 562 50.10 -25.64 6.15
CA LYS A 562 50.88 -26.83 6.51
C LYS A 562 50.03 -27.83 7.29
N GLY A 563 50.29 -29.13 7.06
CA GLY A 563 49.47 -30.22 7.57
C GLY A 563 48.18 -30.45 6.78
N ILE A 564 48.16 -30.04 5.50
CA ILE A 564 47.03 -30.26 4.58
C ILE A 564 47.52 -30.37 3.13
N LYS A 565 46.92 -31.29 2.37
CA LYS A 565 47.01 -31.38 0.91
C LYS A 565 45.66 -31.71 0.28
N LEU A 566 45.53 -31.50 -1.03
CA LEU A 566 44.40 -32.01 -1.80
C LEU A 566 44.50 -33.54 -1.91
N ARG A 567 43.36 -34.22 -2.04
CA ARG A 567 43.33 -35.63 -2.43
C ARG A 567 43.52 -35.76 -3.96
N PRO A 568 44.16 -36.83 -4.43
CA PRO A 568 44.18 -37.20 -5.85
C PRO A 568 42.80 -37.69 -6.32
#